data_AF-R7UKE2-F1
#
_entry.id   AF-R7UKE2-F1
#
_cell.length_a   1.000
_cell.length_b   1.000
_cell.length_c   1.000
_cell.angle_alpha   90.00
_cell.angle_beta   90.00
_cell.angle_gamma   90.00
#
_symmetry.space_group_name_H-M   'P 1'
#
loop_
_entity.id
_entity.type
_entity.pdbx_description
1 polymer ?
#
loop_
_entity_poly.entity_id
_entity_poly.type
_entity_poly.pdbx_seq_one_letter_code
_entity_poly.pdbx_strand_id
1 'polypeptide(L)'
;MEKHQTKDSTARNSTIIQMHGDTNKQRSKMTLFEKLREAYTERYSDPEVSRLANIAAAAYFHFILHSQVYVTVFHVIPHLFEQSGDMTIYYLKAFVWFVYIETQANWLCLKFYQSVFKAHDDDNPSYEQMTPWERLATSTTSESLKWRTCSVCGLRAPPRSHHCIICNRCVLKRDHHCYMTGVCVGFYNQRYFIVLNFYIAVGSLCGLYFIYQFAKDTFLPQLGWENYVLPYTVYRWLASDGLELHQMLIVFHLCTLWWTGATAVAFFIWQICLIVLGKTDHEVRQGKRVRYTGRVSDSFQSVFGHFWPVNFFFPAVIIFRQEGNGCFWENVKVM
;
A
#
# COMPACT_ATOMS: atom_id res chain seq x y z
N MET A 1 22.55 -48.10 -34.77
CA MET A 1 22.34 -46.74 -34.23
C MET A 1 21.36 -46.67 -33.04
N GLU A 2 20.73 -47.78 -32.63
CA GLU A 2 19.65 -47.77 -31.62
C GLU A 2 20.12 -47.92 -30.15
N LYS A 3 21.36 -48.40 -29.91
CA LYS A 3 21.92 -48.55 -28.55
C LYS A 3 22.50 -47.26 -27.95
N HIS A 4 22.63 -46.19 -28.73
CA HIS A 4 23.15 -44.90 -28.23
C HIS A 4 22.04 -43.98 -27.69
N GLN A 5 20.82 -44.05 -28.24
CA GLN A 5 19.68 -43.23 -27.81
C GLN A 5 19.08 -43.65 -26.45
N THR A 6 19.21 -44.91 -26.05
CA THR A 6 18.66 -45.42 -24.77
C THR A 6 19.50 -45.08 -23.55
N LYS A 7 20.81 -44.82 -23.71
CA LYS A 7 21.70 -44.37 -22.62
C LYS A 7 21.52 -42.88 -22.30
N ASP A 8 21.27 -42.06 -23.32
CA ASP A 8 21.04 -40.62 -23.12
C ASP A 8 19.68 -40.33 -22.47
N SER A 9 18.65 -41.13 -22.76
CA SER A 9 17.32 -40.97 -22.12
C SER A 9 17.32 -41.39 -20.65
N THR A 10 18.08 -42.44 -20.29
CA THR A 10 18.22 -42.89 -18.90
C THR A 10 19.07 -41.93 -18.06
N ALA A 11 20.15 -41.35 -18.61
CA ALA A 11 20.95 -40.32 -17.95
C ALA A 11 20.18 -39.00 -17.74
N ARG A 12 19.31 -38.63 -18.70
CA ARG A 12 18.44 -37.45 -18.56
C ARG A 12 17.36 -37.65 -17.49
N ASN A 13 16.74 -38.83 -17.46
CA ASN A 13 15.74 -39.16 -16.45
C ASN A 13 16.34 -39.29 -15.04
N SER A 14 17.55 -39.84 -14.88
CA SER A 14 18.23 -39.90 -13.58
C SER A 14 18.59 -38.51 -13.07
N THR A 15 19.04 -37.61 -13.94
CA THR A 15 19.34 -36.21 -13.60
C THR A 15 18.08 -35.47 -13.15
N ILE A 16 16.95 -35.65 -13.84
CA ILE A 16 15.66 -35.04 -13.47
C ILE A 16 15.16 -35.56 -12.12
N ILE A 17 15.25 -36.87 -11.87
CA ILE A 17 14.85 -37.48 -10.59
C ILE A 17 15.74 -36.98 -9.45
N GLN A 18 17.04 -36.83 -9.69
CA GLN A 18 17.99 -36.32 -8.70
C GLN A 18 17.73 -34.83 -8.39
N MET A 19 17.46 -34.00 -9.40
CA MET A 19 17.07 -32.60 -9.21
C MET A 19 15.73 -32.45 -8.46
N HIS A 20 14.76 -33.33 -8.72
CA HIS A 20 13.49 -33.37 -7.97
C HIS A 20 13.65 -33.88 -6.53
N GLY A 21 14.56 -34.85 -6.32
CA GLY A 21 14.91 -35.36 -5.00
C GLY A 21 15.60 -34.29 -4.15
N ASP A 22 16.53 -33.54 -4.74
CA ASP A 22 17.28 -32.48 -4.06
C ASP A 22 16.39 -31.28 -3.73
N THR A 23 15.49 -30.86 -4.64
CA THR A 23 14.52 -29.80 -4.35
C THR A 23 13.52 -30.19 -3.25
N ASN A 24 13.00 -31.43 -3.25
CA ASN A 24 12.12 -31.90 -2.16
C ASN A 24 12.85 -32.02 -0.82
N LYS A 25 14.12 -32.43 -0.83
CA LYS A 25 14.95 -32.51 0.38
C LYS A 25 15.35 -31.13 0.92
N GLN A 26 15.46 -30.14 0.04
CA GLN A 26 15.68 -28.74 0.42
C GLN A 26 14.39 -28.11 0.96
N ARG A 27 13.25 -28.41 0.34
CA ARG A 27 11.92 -27.96 0.78
C ARG A 27 11.49 -28.57 2.10
N SER A 28 11.87 -29.82 2.39
CA SER A 28 11.56 -30.45 3.69
C SER A 28 12.24 -29.78 4.87
N LYS A 29 13.41 -29.15 4.64
CA LYS A 29 14.17 -28.38 5.65
C LYS A 29 13.67 -26.95 5.85
N MET A 30 12.82 -26.43 4.96
CA MET A 30 12.26 -25.08 5.09
C MET A 30 11.22 -25.01 6.20
N THR A 31 11.22 -23.89 6.92
CA THR A 31 10.16 -23.52 7.86
C THR A 31 8.83 -23.32 7.13
N LEU A 32 7.71 -23.39 7.88
CA LEU A 32 6.39 -23.12 7.33
C LEU A 32 6.32 -21.73 6.67
N PHE A 33 6.91 -20.71 7.31
CA PHE A 33 6.94 -19.35 6.77
C PHE A 33 7.70 -19.25 5.44
N GLU A 34 8.82 -19.96 5.31
CA GLU A 34 9.58 -19.99 4.07
C GLU A 34 8.79 -20.70 2.95
N LYS A 35 8.13 -21.82 3.26
CA LYS A 35 7.26 -22.54 2.31
C LYS A 35 6.10 -21.66 1.85
N LEU A 36 5.45 -20.95 2.77
CA LEU A 36 4.37 -20.01 2.44
C LEU A 36 4.87 -18.85 1.58
N ARG A 37 6.08 -18.33 1.85
CA ARG A 37 6.70 -17.26 1.06
C ARG A 37 7.08 -17.71 -0.35
N GLU A 38 7.60 -18.92 -0.49
CA GLU A 38 7.91 -19.53 -1.78
C GLU A 38 6.62 -19.71 -2.60
N ALA A 39 5.61 -20.38 -2.04
CA ALA A 39 4.32 -20.58 -2.70
C ALA A 39 3.64 -19.25 -3.08
N TYR A 40 3.75 -18.23 -2.22
CA TYR A 40 3.28 -16.88 -2.52
C TYR A 40 4.03 -16.30 -3.73
N THR A 41 5.37 -16.41 -3.74
CA THR A 41 6.21 -15.86 -4.82
C THR A 41 5.92 -16.55 -6.15
N GLU A 42 5.78 -17.88 -6.14
CA GLU A 42 5.38 -18.67 -7.31
C GLU A 42 4.01 -18.23 -7.83
N ARG A 43 3.00 -18.14 -6.97
CA ARG A 43 1.64 -17.75 -7.37
C ARG A 43 1.57 -16.38 -8.02
N TYR A 44 2.27 -15.39 -7.46
CA TYR A 44 2.25 -14.01 -7.98
C TYR A 44 3.30 -13.75 -9.06
N SER A 45 4.10 -14.76 -9.43
CA SER A 45 4.94 -14.68 -10.62
C SER A 45 4.13 -14.74 -11.92
N ASP A 46 2.93 -15.31 -11.86
CA ASP A 46 1.97 -15.29 -12.97
C ASP A 46 1.38 -13.86 -13.14
N PRO A 47 1.62 -13.21 -14.30
CA PRO A 47 1.11 -11.86 -14.57
C PRO A 47 -0.42 -11.76 -14.54
N GLU A 48 -1.15 -12.80 -14.96
CA GLU A 48 -2.62 -12.79 -14.99
C GLU A 48 -3.18 -12.81 -13.58
N VAL A 49 -2.63 -13.67 -12.72
CA VAL A 49 -3.01 -13.76 -11.30
C VAL A 49 -2.77 -12.42 -10.60
N SER A 50 -1.58 -11.84 -10.79
CA SER A 50 -1.23 -10.52 -10.22
C SER A 50 -2.15 -9.41 -10.72
N ARG A 51 -2.50 -9.41 -12.01
CA ARG A 51 -3.44 -8.44 -12.59
C ARG A 51 -4.83 -8.57 -12.00
N LEU A 52 -5.37 -9.79 -11.93
CA LEU A 52 -6.69 -10.07 -11.37
C LEU A 52 -6.75 -9.67 -9.89
N ALA A 53 -5.72 -10.00 -9.10
CA ALA A 53 -5.64 -9.63 -7.70
C ALA A 53 -5.67 -8.10 -7.51
N ASN A 54 -4.94 -7.34 -8.34
CA ASN A 54 -4.94 -5.88 -8.28
C ASN A 54 -6.30 -5.28 -8.67
N ILE A 55 -7.01 -5.86 -9.65
CA ILE A 55 -8.35 -5.42 -10.05
C ILE A 55 -9.36 -5.72 -8.95
N ALA A 56 -9.37 -6.94 -8.42
CA ALA A 56 -10.29 -7.36 -7.36
C ALA A 56 -10.12 -6.50 -6.10
N ALA A 57 -8.88 -6.21 -5.70
CA ALA A 57 -8.62 -5.38 -4.54
C ALA A 57 -9.06 -3.92 -4.73
N ALA A 58 -8.86 -3.36 -5.93
CA ALA A 58 -9.37 -2.03 -6.27
C ALA A 58 -10.90 -1.98 -6.28
N ALA A 59 -11.55 -2.99 -6.85
CA ALA A 59 -13.01 -3.11 -6.87
C ALA A 59 -13.58 -3.22 -5.46
N TYR A 60 -12.96 -4.04 -4.60
CA TYR A 60 -13.34 -4.16 -3.20
C TYR A 60 -13.20 -2.82 -2.44
N PHE A 61 -12.07 -2.12 -2.62
CA PHE A 61 -11.85 -0.81 -2.02
C PHE A 61 -12.96 0.19 -2.39
N HIS A 62 -13.31 0.30 -3.67
CA HIS A 62 -14.35 1.21 -4.12
C HIS A 62 -15.76 0.77 -3.70
N PHE A 63 -16.04 -0.53 -3.67
CA PHE A 63 -17.31 -1.04 -3.16
C PHE A 63 -17.52 -0.63 -1.69
N ILE A 64 -16.52 -0.83 -0.84
CA ILE A 64 -16.59 -0.41 0.56
C ILE A 64 -16.73 1.12 0.64
N LEU A 65 -15.89 1.88 -0.05
CA LEU A 65 -15.95 3.34 0.00
C LEU A 65 -17.31 3.90 -0.43
N HIS A 66 -17.83 3.49 -1.59
CA HIS A 66 -19.11 3.98 -2.09
C HIS A 66 -20.27 3.59 -1.19
N SER A 67 -20.28 2.35 -0.68
CA SER A 67 -21.35 1.89 0.21
C SER A 67 -21.34 2.64 1.55
N GLN A 68 -20.17 2.96 2.10
CA GLN A 68 -20.03 3.76 3.32
C GLN A 68 -20.55 5.20 3.14
N VAL A 69 -20.18 5.84 2.04
CA VAL A 69 -20.67 7.20 1.72
C VAL A 69 -22.17 7.18 1.49
N TYR A 70 -22.69 6.20 0.75
CA TYR A 70 -24.11 6.06 0.49
C TYR A 70 -24.92 5.94 1.79
N VAL A 71 -24.57 5.01 2.66
CA VAL A 71 -25.27 4.81 3.94
C VAL A 71 -25.19 6.05 4.81
N THR A 72 -24.01 6.67 4.89
CA THR A 72 -23.81 7.87 5.73
C THR A 72 -24.64 9.06 5.22
N VAL A 73 -24.59 9.36 3.93
CA VAL A 73 -25.23 10.54 3.32
C VAL A 73 -26.75 10.38 3.21
N PHE A 74 -27.24 9.21 2.81
CA PHE A 74 -28.65 9.04 2.46
C PHE A 74 -29.51 8.44 3.58
N HIS A 75 -28.91 7.73 4.53
CA HIS A 75 -29.67 7.08 5.61
C HIS A 75 -29.34 7.67 6.98
N VAL A 76 -28.06 7.76 7.33
CA VAL A 76 -27.61 8.09 8.69
C VAL A 76 -27.77 9.58 9.01
N ILE A 77 -27.19 10.46 8.19
CA ILE A 77 -27.26 11.91 8.44
C ILE A 77 -28.71 12.42 8.45
N PRO A 78 -29.58 12.07 7.48
CA PRO A 78 -30.97 12.53 7.50
C PRO A 78 -31.74 12.07 8.75
N HIS A 79 -31.51 10.83 9.21
CA HIS A 79 -32.17 10.30 10.40
C HIS A 79 -31.70 10.99 11.68
N LEU A 80 -30.39 11.06 11.90
CA LEU A 80 -29.83 11.61 13.16
C LEU A 80 -30.06 13.11 13.33
N PHE A 81 -30.18 13.85 12.22
CA PHE A 81 -30.24 15.31 12.23
C PHE A 81 -31.57 15.87 11.72
N GLU A 82 -32.63 15.05 11.66
CA GLU A 82 -33.97 15.46 11.20
C GLU A 82 -34.48 16.72 11.93
N GLN A 83 -34.15 16.85 13.22
CA GLN A 83 -34.57 17.99 14.05
C GLN A 83 -33.58 19.18 14.03
N SER A 84 -32.41 19.05 13.41
CA SER A 84 -31.32 20.04 13.47
C SER A 84 -31.35 21.09 12.35
N GLY A 85 -32.37 21.05 11.48
CA GLY A 85 -32.57 21.97 10.35
C GLY A 85 -31.76 21.64 9.10
N ASP A 86 -32.28 22.05 7.93
CA ASP A 86 -31.75 21.68 6.61
C ASP A 86 -30.29 22.09 6.38
N MET A 87 -29.86 23.22 6.93
CA MET A 87 -28.48 23.70 6.80
C MET A 87 -27.47 22.78 7.48
N THR A 88 -27.81 22.21 8.63
CA THR A 88 -26.94 21.26 9.35
C THR A 88 -26.74 20.00 8.52
N ILE A 89 -27.83 19.45 7.99
CA ILE A 89 -27.80 18.28 7.10
C ILE A 89 -26.96 18.57 5.86
N TYR A 90 -27.14 19.75 5.25
CA TYR A 90 -26.37 20.17 4.07
C TYR A 90 -24.86 20.18 4.35
N TYR A 91 -24.41 20.85 5.40
CA TYR A 91 -22.97 20.97 5.70
C TYR A 91 -22.34 19.63 6.09
N LEU A 92 -23.05 18.76 6.81
CA LEU A 92 -22.58 17.41 7.13
C LEU A 92 -22.41 16.57 5.86
N LYS A 93 -23.38 16.61 4.95
CA LYS A 93 -23.28 15.92 3.65
C LYS A 93 -22.14 16.49 2.81
N ALA A 94 -21.99 17.81 2.76
CA ALA A 94 -20.90 18.47 2.03
C ALA A 94 -19.53 18.04 2.57
N PHE A 95 -19.38 17.93 3.89
CA PHE A 95 -18.14 17.42 4.51
C PHE A 95 -17.85 15.97 4.12
N VAL A 96 -18.85 15.08 4.16
CA VAL A 96 -18.67 13.68 3.72
C VAL A 96 -18.26 13.61 2.25
N TRP A 97 -18.90 14.40 1.39
CA TRP A 97 -18.53 14.48 -0.02
C TRP A 97 -17.11 15.01 -0.24
N PHE A 98 -16.68 16.01 0.53
CA PHE A 98 -15.31 16.52 0.49
C PHE A 98 -14.29 15.42 0.82
N VAL A 99 -14.48 14.71 1.94
CA VAL A 99 -13.61 13.59 2.35
C VAL A 99 -13.58 12.50 1.28
N TYR A 100 -14.74 12.19 0.69
CA TYR A 100 -14.85 11.21 -0.40
C TYR A 100 -14.06 11.64 -1.65
N ILE A 101 -14.20 12.90 -2.09
CA ILE A 101 -13.50 13.45 -3.25
C ILE A 101 -11.98 13.40 -3.02
N GLU A 102 -11.50 13.82 -1.85
CA GLU A 102 -10.07 13.77 -1.51
C GLU A 102 -9.53 12.34 -1.48
N THR A 103 -10.31 11.40 -0.95
CA THR A 103 -9.97 9.97 -0.96
C THR A 103 -9.82 9.45 -2.39
N GLN A 104 -10.77 9.75 -3.27
CA GLN A 104 -10.75 9.32 -4.67
C GLN A 104 -9.61 9.99 -5.45
N ALA A 105 -9.40 11.29 -5.27
CA ALA A 105 -8.35 12.05 -5.92
C ALA A 105 -6.96 11.50 -5.58
N ASN A 106 -6.69 11.23 -4.30
CA ASN A 106 -5.42 10.67 -3.86
C ASN A 106 -5.23 9.21 -4.30
N TRP A 107 -6.31 8.41 -4.33
CA TRP A 107 -6.28 7.07 -4.89
C TRP A 107 -5.92 7.09 -6.39
N LEU A 108 -6.51 8.00 -7.17
CA LEU A 108 -6.18 8.19 -8.59
C LEU A 108 -4.73 8.64 -8.75
N CYS A 109 -4.28 9.60 -7.94
CA CYS A 109 -2.90 10.06 -7.99
C CYS A 109 -1.88 8.93 -7.69
N LEU A 110 -2.18 8.01 -6.77
CA LEU A 110 -1.36 6.81 -6.54
C LEU A 110 -1.20 5.96 -7.81
N LYS A 111 -2.28 5.84 -8.59
CA LYS A 111 -2.30 5.07 -9.85
C LYS A 111 -1.52 5.75 -10.96
N PHE A 112 -1.62 7.07 -11.09
CA PHE A 112 -1.02 7.84 -12.18
C PHE A 112 0.46 8.19 -11.94
N TYR A 113 0.86 8.48 -10.69
CA TYR A 113 2.23 8.88 -10.36
C TYR A 113 3.11 7.70 -9.90
N GLN A 114 3.12 6.61 -10.66
CA GLN A 114 3.84 5.40 -10.25
C GLN A 114 5.35 5.62 -10.15
N SER A 115 5.94 5.07 -9.10
CA SER A 115 7.39 5.18 -8.82
C SER A 115 8.22 4.16 -9.58
N VAL A 116 7.86 3.85 -10.83
CA VAL A 116 8.54 2.83 -11.65
C VAL A 116 9.90 3.35 -12.08
N PHE A 117 10.95 2.61 -11.75
CA PHE A 117 12.26 2.86 -12.33
C PHE A 117 12.31 2.29 -13.74
N LYS A 118 12.46 3.17 -14.74
CA LYS A 118 12.78 2.79 -16.11
C LYS A 118 14.25 3.13 -16.30
N ALA A 119 15.08 2.14 -16.63
CA ALA A 119 16.40 2.43 -17.16
C ALA A 119 16.21 2.64 -18.66
N HIS A 120 16.58 3.79 -19.22
CA HIS A 120 16.90 3.83 -20.65
C HIS A 120 18.22 3.08 -20.87
N ASP A 121 18.39 2.45 -22.05
CA ASP A 121 19.67 1.83 -22.43
C ASP A 121 20.83 2.85 -22.42
N ASP A 122 20.51 4.15 -22.52
CA ASP A 122 21.43 5.29 -22.40
C ASP A 122 21.54 5.87 -20.96
N ASP A 123 20.74 5.42 -19.98
CA ASP A 123 20.65 5.97 -18.61
C ASP A 123 21.59 5.31 -17.59
N ASN A 124 22.63 4.61 -18.05
CA ASN A 124 23.82 4.48 -17.23
C ASN A 124 24.70 5.67 -17.62
N PRO A 125 24.46 6.90 -17.09
CA PRO A 125 25.22 8.06 -17.52
C PRO A 125 26.68 7.68 -17.44
N SER A 126 27.41 7.90 -18.54
CA SER A 126 28.86 7.73 -18.48
C SER A 126 29.35 8.59 -17.32
N TYR A 127 30.43 8.17 -16.65
CA TYR A 127 30.99 8.95 -15.53
C TYR A 127 31.18 10.43 -15.93
N GLU A 128 31.39 10.73 -17.21
CA GLU A 128 31.47 12.10 -17.75
C GLU A 128 30.14 12.88 -17.77
N GLN A 129 28.99 12.22 -17.94
CA GLN A 129 27.66 12.84 -18.01
C GLN A 129 27.04 13.12 -16.64
N MET A 130 27.55 12.50 -15.58
CA MET A 130 27.15 12.77 -14.21
C MET A 130 27.58 14.19 -13.79
N THR A 131 26.71 14.91 -13.07
CA THR A 131 27.07 16.16 -12.40
C THR A 131 28.21 15.93 -11.38
N PRO A 132 28.96 16.97 -10.98
CA PRO A 132 30.03 16.83 -9.98
C PRO A 132 29.57 16.15 -8.67
N TRP A 133 28.34 16.40 -8.23
CA TRP A 133 27.78 15.79 -7.02
C TRP A 133 27.30 14.35 -7.25
N GLU A 134 26.78 13.98 -8.43
CA GLU A 134 26.44 12.59 -8.78
C GLU A 134 27.70 11.73 -8.90
N ARG A 135 28.77 12.30 -9.47
CA ARG A 135 30.10 11.68 -9.48
C ARG A 135 30.61 11.46 -8.07
N LEU A 136 30.54 12.47 -7.20
CA LEU A 136 30.97 12.37 -5.81
C LEU A 136 30.16 11.31 -5.03
N ALA A 137 28.84 11.28 -5.21
CA ALA A 137 27.94 10.29 -4.61
C ALA A 137 28.21 8.86 -5.10
N THR A 138 28.76 8.70 -6.31
CA THR A 138 29.13 7.39 -6.88
C THR A 138 30.60 7.03 -6.66
N SER A 139 31.50 8.00 -6.44
CA SER A 139 32.97 7.82 -6.37
C SER A 139 33.57 7.93 -4.97
N THR A 140 32.87 8.50 -3.97
CA THR A 140 33.45 8.73 -2.64
C THR A 140 32.71 8.08 -1.46
N THR A 141 33.54 7.42 -0.64
CA THR A 141 33.40 6.86 0.73
C THR A 141 32.56 5.60 0.97
N SER A 142 32.99 4.81 1.97
CA SER A 142 32.29 3.67 2.56
C SER A 142 30.93 4.02 3.18
N GLU A 143 30.58 5.31 3.23
CA GLU A 143 29.43 5.88 3.94
C GLU A 143 28.25 6.25 3.02
N SER A 144 28.33 6.05 1.70
CA SER A 144 27.23 6.38 0.77
C SER A 144 26.40 5.15 0.36
N LEU A 145 25.14 5.37 -0.03
CA LEU A 145 24.26 4.29 -0.50
C LEU A 145 24.68 3.82 -1.90
N LYS A 146 24.92 2.51 -2.05
CA LYS A 146 25.39 1.91 -3.31
C LYS A 146 24.25 1.55 -4.26
N TRP A 147 24.49 1.76 -5.55
CA TRP A 147 23.70 1.19 -6.65
C TRP A 147 23.82 -0.34 -6.65
N ARG A 148 22.76 -1.05 -7.04
CA ARG A 148 22.73 -2.52 -7.05
C ARG A 148 22.06 -3.05 -8.32
N THR A 149 22.59 -4.13 -8.87
CA THR A 149 21.92 -4.82 -9.98
C THR A 149 20.72 -5.61 -9.46
N CYS A 150 19.56 -5.43 -10.09
CA CYS A 150 18.39 -6.25 -9.82
C CYS A 150 18.56 -7.62 -10.47
N SER A 151 18.49 -8.70 -9.68
CA SER A 151 18.62 -10.08 -10.20
C SER A 151 17.47 -10.51 -11.10
N VAL A 152 16.30 -9.86 -11.00
CA VAL A 152 15.11 -10.19 -11.81
C VAL A 152 15.08 -9.37 -13.10
N CYS A 153 15.26 -8.05 -12.99
CA CYS A 153 15.19 -7.15 -14.14
C CYS A 153 16.50 -7.00 -14.91
N GLY A 154 17.65 -7.38 -14.32
CA GLY A 154 18.99 -7.10 -14.87
C GLY A 154 19.43 -5.63 -14.79
N LEU A 155 18.54 -4.73 -14.37
CA LEU A 155 18.79 -3.27 -14.33
C LEU A 155 19.71 -2.86 -13.17
N ARG A 156 20.56 -1.85 -13.40
CA ARG A 156 21.33 -1.17 -12.35
C ARG A 156 20.39 -0.26 -11.54
N ALA A 157 19.81 -0.79 -10.48
CA ALA A 157 18.83 -0.09 -9.65
C ALA A 157 19.50 0.94 -8.71
N PRO A 158 18.92 2.14 -8.59
CA PRO A 158 19.44 3.17 -7.70
C PRO A 158 19.27 2.78 -6.22
N PRO A 159 20.02 3.43 -5.32
CA PRO A 159 19.80 3.37 -3.88
C PRO A 159 18.34 3.38 -3.46
N ARG A 160 18.01 2.59 -2.42
CA ARG A 160 16.66 2.45 -1.83
C ARG A 160 15.58 1.91 -2.79
N SER A 161 15.96 1.52 -4.01
CA SER A 161 15.05 0.88 -4.96
C SER A 161 15.04 -0.62 -4.78
N HIS A 162 13.86 -1.22 -4.96
CA HIS A 162 13.66 -2.66 -4.81
C HIS A 162 12.68 -3.18 -5.86
N HIS A 163 12.88 -4.42 -6.29
CA HIS A 163 11.98 -5.10 -7.21
C HIS A 163 10.69 -5.52 -6.49
N CYS A 164 9.54 -5.28 -7.12
CA CYS A 164 8.27 -5.83 -6.69
C CYS A 164 7.85 -6.93 -7.67
N ILE A 165 7.68 -8.15 -7.14
CA ILE A 165 7.28 -9.33 -7.91
C ILE A 165 5.86 -9.15 -8.48
N ILE A 166 4.93 -8.61 -7.68
CA ILE A 166 3.52 -8.40 -8.08
C ILE A 166 3.40 -7.39 -9.22
N CYS A 167 4.14 -6.27 -9.14
CA CYS A 167 4.18 -5.28 -10.22
C CYS A 167 5.13 -5.67 -11.36
N ASN A 168 5.96 -6.69 -11.16
CA ASN A 168 7.07 -7.12 -11.99
C ASN A 168 7.96 -5.96 -12.48
N ARG A 169 8.41 -5.10 -11.55
CA ARG A 169 9.24 -3.92 -11.87
C ARG A 169 10.04 -3.42 -10.66
N CYS A 170 11.14 -2.73 -10.93
CA CYS A 170 11.87 -1.97 -9.92
C CYS A 170 11.13 -0.68 -9.57
N VAL A 171 11.02 -0.40 -8.28
CA VAL A 171 10.31 0.78 -7.75
C VAL A 171 11.30 1.66 -7.00
N LEU A 172 11.32 2.95 -7.31
CA LEU A 172 12.13 3.99 -6.68
C LEU A 172 11.68 4.20 -5.23
N LYS A 173 12.64 4.29 -4.30
CA LYS A 173 12.38 4.40 -2.85
C LYS A 173 11.23 3.46 -2.41
N ARG A 174 11.27 2.20 -2.86
CA ARG A 174 10.14 1.26 -2.69
C ARG A 174 9.82 1.11 -1.21
N ASP A 175 8.58 1.39 -0.86
CA ASP A 175 8.05 1.14 0.47
C ASP A 175 7.38 -0.24 0.50
N HIS A 176 6.19 -0.36 -0.11
CA HIS A 176 5.47 -1.62 -0.20
C HIS A 176 4.57 -1.70 -1.44
N HIS A 177 4.08 -2.92 -1.74
CA HIS A 177 2.95 -3.10 -2.66
C HIS A 177 1.66 -3.01 -1.84
N CYS A 178 0.85 -2.01 -2.11
CA CYS A 178 -0.42 -1.86 -1.42
C CYS A 178 -1.49 -2.63 -2.18
N TYR A 179 -1.98 -3.73 -1.60
CA TYR A 179 -3.02 -4.53 -2.25
C TYR A 179 -4.30 -3.73 -2.48
N MET A 180 -4.73 -2.94 -1.50
CA MET A 180 -5.98 -2.15 -1.58
C MET A 180 -5.96 -1.14 -2.74
N THR A 181 -4.79 -0.59 -3.05
CA THR A 181 -4.63 0.35 -4.18
C THR A 181 -4.12 -0.34 -5.43
N GLY A 182 -3.75 -1.62 -5.38
CA GLY A 182 -3.25 -2.41 -6.50
C GLY A 182 -1.99 -1.84 -7.16
N VAL A 183 -1.20 -1.02 -6.46
CA VAL A 183 0.04 -0.42 -6.96
C VAL A 183 1.11 -0.38 -5.87
N CYS A 184 2.37 -0.24 -6.29
CA CYS A 184 3.47 0.03 -5.37
C CYS A 184 3.50 1.49 -4.91
N VAL A 185 3.72 1.66 -3.61
CA VAL A 185 4.04 2.95 -2.99
C VAL A 185 5.57 3.13 -3.01
N GLY A 186 6.02 4.28 -3.51
CA GLY A 186 7.42 4.64 -3.61
C GLY A 186 7.60 6.15 -3.73
N PHE A 187 8.74 6.58 -4.28
CA PHE A 187 9.17 7.97 -4.31
C PHE A 187 8.11 9.00 -4.75
N TYR A 188 7.56 8.85 -5.96
CA TYR A 188 6.68 9.84 -6.60
C TYR A 188 5.25 9.85 -6.07
N ASN A 189 4.79 8.74 -5.47
CA ASN A 189 3.43 8.59 -4.98
C ASN A 189 3.29 8.43 -3.46
N GLN A 190 4.38 8.44 -2.70
CA GLN A 190 4.34 8.33 -1.23
C GLN A 190 3.42 9.38 -0.60
N ARG A 191 3.45 10.64 -1.08
CA ARG A 191 2.62 11.72 -0.54
C ARG A 191 1.12 11.41 -0.62
N TYR A 192 0.66 10.90 -1.77
CA TYR A 192 -0.74 10.58 -1.99
C TYR A 192 -1.19 9.40 -1.14
N PHE A 193 -0.29 8.45 -0.87
CA PHE A 193 -0.58 7.36 0.05
C PHE A 193 -0.80 7.88 1.47
N ILE A 194 0.01 8.84 1.93
CA ILE A 194 -0.14 9.42 3.27
C ILE A 194 -1.46 10.19 3.38
N VAL A 195 -1.74 11.06 2.40
CA VAL A 195 -2.96 11.87 2.38
C VAL A 195 -4.21 10.99 2.22
N LEU A 196 -4.15 9.94 1.39
CA LEU A 196 -5.21 8.93 1.29
C LEU A 196 -5.52 8.31 2.66
N ASN A 197 -4.51 7.84 3.39
CA ASN A 197 -4.72 7.23 4.71
C ASN A 197 -5.25 8.26 5.73
N PHE A 198 -4.85 9.53 5.63
CA PHE A 198 -5.40 10.60 6.46
C PHE A 198 -6.91 10.77 6.23
N TYR A 199 -7.36 10.91 4.98
CA TYR A 199 -8.79 11.08 4.69
C TYR A 199 -9.62 9.81 4.95
N ILE A 200 -9.06 8.61 4.73
CA ILE A 200 -9.70 7.37 5.16
C ILE A 200 -9.85 7.34 6.68
N ALA A 201 -8.82 7.73 7.45
CA ALA A 201 -8.91 7.77 8.91
C ALA A 201 -9.98 8.76 9.39
N VAL A 202 -10.02 9.98 8.83
CA VAL A 202 -11.05 10.98 9.17
C VAL A 202 -12.45 10.47 8.82
N GLY A 203 -12.64 9.99 7.59
CA GLY A 203 -13.92 9.44 7.14
C GLY A 203 -14.38 8.25 7.97
N SER A 204 -13.48 7.32 8.29
CA SER A 204 -13.79 6.15 9.10
C SER A 204 -14.13 6.50 10.54
N LEU A 205 -13.43 7.47 11.16
CA LEU A 205 -13.74 7.92 12.53
C LEU A 205 -15.11 8.62 12.60
N CYS A 206 -15.38 9.56 11.68
CA CYS A 206 -16.67 10.25 11.60
C CYS A 206 -17.81 9.27 11.26
N GLY A 207 -17.60 8.40 10.27
CA GLY A 207 -18.56 7.37 9.88
C GLY A 207 -18.84 6.39 11.01
N LEU A 208 -17.81 5.93 11.72
CA LEU A 208 -17.98 5.01 12.85
C LEU A 208 -18.84 5.65 13.94
N TYR A 209 -18.59 6.92 14.26
CA TYR A 209 -19.39 7.66 15.23
C TYR A 209 -20.86 7.79 14.77
N PHE A 210 -21.11 8.27 13.56
CA PHE A 210 -22.47 8.48 13.07
C PHE A 210 -23.25 7.18 12.89
N ILE A 211 -22.65 6.15 12.27
CA ILE A 211 -23.32 4.86 12.10
C ILE A 211 -23.59 4.21 13.46
N TYR A 212 -22.69 4.36 14.43
CA TYR A 212 -22.93 3.87 15.79
C TYR A 212 -24.13 4.55 16.46
N GLN A 213 -24.25 5.88 16.36
CA GLN A 213 -25.43 6.59 16.90
C GLN A 213 -26.71 6.16 16.17
N PHE A 214 -26.67 6.05 14.85
CA PHE A 214 -27.83 5.61 14.06
C PHE A 214 -28.28 4.19 14.46
N ALA A 215 -27.33 3.27 14.58
CA ALA A 215 -27.61 1.94 15.07
C ALA A 215 -28.25 2.01 16.47
N LYS A 216 -27.74 2.89 17.36
CA LYS A 216 -28.21 3.04 18.73
C LYS A 216 -29.66 3.48 18.80
N ASP A 217 -30.03 4.42 17.96
CA ASP A 217 -31.39 4.97 17.95
C ASP A 217 -32.38 3.99 17.32
N THR A 218 -31.92 3.16 16.38
CA THR A 218 -32.78 2.26 15.61
C THR A 218 -32.93 0.88 16.26
N PHE A 219 -31.83 0.26 16.72
CA PHE A 219 -31.86 -1.15 17.13
C PHE A 219 -30.84 -1.60 18.22
N LEU A 220 -29.72 -0.89 18.51
CA LEU A 220 -28.72 -1.39 19.50
C LEU A 220 -29.30 -1.74 20.88
N PRO A 221 -30.28 -1.01 21.47
CA PRO A 221 -30.83 -1.35 22.78
C PRO A 221 -31.48 -2.74 22.82
N GLN A 222 -31.78 -3.32 21.67
CA GLN A 222 -32.43 -4.62 21.51
C GLN A 222 -31.45 -5.75 21.16
N LEU A 223 -30.18 -5.45 20.83
CA LEU A 223 -29.17 -6.44 20.42
C LEU A 223 -28.07 -6.62 21.48
N GLY A 224 -27.82 -7.85 21.89
CA GLY A 224 -26.65 -8.21 22.69
C GLY A 224 -25.33 -8.01 21.94
N TRP A 225 -24.23 -7.88 22.70
CA TRP A 225 -22.89 -7.56 22.19
C TRP A 225 -22.36 -8.58 21.17
N GLU A 226 -22.82 -9.83 21.26
CA GLU A 226 -22.48 -10.92 20.36
C GLU A 226 -22.83 -10.59 18.90
N ASN A 227 -23.84 -9.76 18.67
CA ASN A 227 -24.32 -9.38 17.34
C ASN A 227 -23.45 -8.34 16.62
N TYR A 228 -22.37 -7.87 17.25
CA TYR A 228 -21.34 -7.05 16.58
C TYR A 228 -20.17 -7.90 16.06
N VAL A 229 -20.19 -9.21 16.30
CA VAL A 229 -19.20 -10.14 15.76
C VAL A 229 -19.66 -10.57 14.37
N LEU A 230 -19.07 -9.96 13.32
CA LEU A 230 -19.53 -10.12 11.94
C LEU A 230 -19.81 -11.58 11.50
N PRO A 231 -18.96 -12.59 11.78
CA PRO A 231 -19.29 -13.98 11.44
C PRO A 231 -20.57 -14.50 12.12
N TYR A 232 -20.80 -14.13 13.37
CA TYR A 232 -21.98 -14.53 14.12
C TYR A 232 -23.24 -13.81 13.60
N THR A 233 -23.13 -12.51 13.33
CA THR A 233 -24.22 -11.70 12.74
C THR A 233 -24.65 -12.23 11.38
N VAL A 234 -23.68 -12.62 10.53
CA VAL A 234 -23.95 -13.23 9.23
C VAL A 234 -24.61 -14.59 9.39
N TYR A 235 -24.17 -15.42 10.34
CA TYR A 235 -24.80 -16.70 10.64
C TYR A 235 -26.26 -16.53 11.07
N ARG A 236 -26.57 -15.63 12.00
CA ARG A 236 -27.95 -15.39 12.46
C ARG A 236 -28.87 -14.91 11.35
N TRP A 237 -28.37 -14.01 10.50
CA TRP A 237 -29.10 -13.56 9.31
C TRP A 237 -29.38 -14.72 8.35
N LEU A 238 -28.38 -15.54 8.01
CA LEU A 238 -28.55 -16.70 7.14
C LEU A 238 -29.48 -17.76 7.72
N ALA A 239 -29.44 -17.96 9.04
CA ALA A 239 -30.32 -18.87 9.75
C ALA A 239 -31.75 -18.32 9.95
N SER A 240 -32.01 -17.07 9.53
CA SER A 240 -33.28 -16.36 9.76
C SER A 240 -33.67 -16.31 11.24
N ASP A 241 -32.67 -16.23 12.12
CA ASP A 241 -32.80 -16.27 13.58
C ASP A 241 -33.10 -14.86 14.14
N GLY A 242 -34.15 -14.23 13.63
CA GLY A 242 -34.66 -12.94 14.14
C GLY A 242 -33.81 -11.70 13.85
N LEU A 243 -32.73 -11.82 13.05
CA LEU A 243 -31.93 -10.67 12.60
C LEU A 243 -32.32 -10.27 11.18
N GLU A 244 -32.76 -9.03 11.00
CA GLU A 244 -33.12 -8.51 9.69
C GLU A 244 -31.88 -8.13 8.86
N LEU A 245 -32.02 -8.16 7.53
CA LEU A 245 -30.94 -7.81 6.59
C LEU A 245 -30.36 -6.42 6.88
N HIS A 246 -31.22 -5.43 7.16
CA HIS A 246 -30.78 -4.05 7.38
C HIS A 246 -29.87 -3.94 8.63
N GLN A 247 -30.16 -4.70 9.69
CA GLN A 247 -29.34 -4.75 10.90
C GLN A 247 -27.98 -5.39 10.62
N MET A 248 -27.96 -6.50 9.86
CA MET A 248 -26.72 -7.15 9.42
C MET A 248 -25.84 -6.19 8.60
N LEU A 249 -26.44 -5.45 7.67
CA LEU A 249 -25.72 -4.48 6.83
C LEU A 249 -25.11 -3.35 7.66
N ILE A 250 -25.82 -2.80 8.65
CA ILE A 250 -25.25 -1.75 9.51
C ILE A 250 -24.09 -2.28 10.35
N VAL A 251 -24.19 -3.51 10.89
CA VAL A 251 -23.06 -4.16 11.59
C VAL A 251 -21.88 -4.36 10.63
N PHE A 252 -22.12 -4.80 9.40
CA PHE A 252 -21.08 -4.89 8.37
C PHE A 252 -20.40 -3.54 8.11
N HIS A 253 -21.18 -2.46 8.05
CA HIS A 253 -20.64 -1.10 7.90
C HIS A 253 -19.78 -0.67 9.10
N LEU A 254 -20.22 -0.94 10.33
CA LEU A 254 -19.44 -0.65 11.55
C LEU A 254 -18.12 -1.43 11.58
N CYS A 255 -18.15 -2.74 11.32
CA CYS A 255 -16.96 -3.58 11.31
C CYS A 255 -15.96 -3.14 10.23
N THR A 256 -16.46 -2.81 9.03
CA THR A 256 -15.59 -2.35 7.93
C THR A 256 -15.00 -0.97 8.21
N LEU A 257 -15.75 -0.03 8.81
CA LEU A 257 -15.21 1.27 9.25
C LEU A 257 -14.13 1.12 10.31
N TRP A 258 -14.35 0.25 11.31
CA TRP A 258 -13.37 -0.01 12.35
C TRP A 258 -12.07 -0.57 11.76
N TRP A 259 -12.16 -1.63 10.94
CA TRP A 259 -10.97 -2.27 10.36
C TRP A 259 -10.21 -1.32 9.40
N THR A 260 -10.94 -0.65 8.50
CA THR A 260 -10.34 0.29 7.54
C THR A 260 -9.75 1.51 8.24
N GLY A 261 -10.44 2.07 9.23
CA GLY A 261 -9.97 3.20 10.03
C GLY A 261 -8.73 2.86 10.84
N ALA A 262 -8.74 1.74 11.56
CA ALA A 262 -7.58 1.29 12.34
C ALA A 262 -6.35 1.05 11.45
N THR A 263 -6.56 0.40 10.29
CA THR A 263 -5.49 0.16 9.31
C THR A 263 -4.95 1.47 8.74
N ALA A 264 -5.82 2.41 8.38
CA ALA A 264 -5.43 3.71 7.84
C ALA A 264 -4.64 4.54 8.86
N VAL A 265 -5.09 4.59 10.12
CA VAL A 265 -4.36 5.25 11.22
C VAL A 265 -2.99 4.62 11.42
N ALA A 266 -2.89 3.28 11.42
CA ALA A 266 -1.60 2.60 11.58
C ALA A 266 -0.63 2.91 10.44
N PHE A 267 -1.08 2.86 9.19
CA PHE A 267 -0.25 3.24 8.03
C PHE A 267 0.13 4.71 8.04
N PHE A 268 -0.79 5.60 8.40
CA PHE A 268 -0.53 7.03 8.51
C PHE A 268 0.57 7.30 9.54
N ILE A 269 0.41 6.81 10.77
CA ILE A 269 1.41 6.95 11.84
C ILE A 269 2.76 6.39 11.41
N TRP A 270 2.76 5.18 10.83
CA TRP A 270 3.99 4.55 10.37
C TRP A 270 4.73 5.39 9.33
N GLN A 271 4.03 5.93 8.32
CA GLN A 271 4.64 6.77 7.30
C GLN A 271 5.19 8.08 7.88
N ILE A 272 4.47 8.71 8.82
CA ILE A 272 4.97 9.90 9.52
C ILE A 272 6.24 9.56 10.31
N CYS A 273 6.27 8.44 11.03
CA CYS A 273 7.47 7.98 11.72
C CYS A 273 8.65 7.75 10.76
N LEU A 274 8.42 7.13 9.60
CA LEU A 274 9.44 6.92 8.59
C LEU A 274 10.03 8.24 8.05
N ILE A 275 9.18 9.25 7.83
CA ILE A 275 9.60 10.59 7.40
C ILE A 275 10.45 11.26 8.48
N VAL A 276 9.99 11.24 9.72
CA VAL A 276 10.73 11.82 10.86
C VAL A 276 12.09 11.16 11.03
N LEU A 277 12.17 9.84 10.84
CA LEU A 277 13.42 9.09 10.89
C LEU A 277 14.29 9.23 9.63
N GLY A 278 13.74 9.74 8.52
CA GLY A 278 14.40 9.78 7.21
C GLY A 278 14.65 8.40 6.58
N LYS A 279 13.94 7.36 7.03
CA LYS A 279 14.17 5.94 6.64
C LYS A 279 13.04 5.41 5.76
N THR A 280 13.32 4.34 5.01
CA THR A 280 12.29 3.50 4.39
C THR A 280 11.91 2.35 5.31
N ASP A 281 10.72 1.77 5.12
CA ASP A 281 10.30 0.55 5.82
C ASP A 281 11.34 -0.58 5.70
N HIS A 282 11.89 -0.78 4.50
CA HIS A 282 12.92 -1.79 4.26
C HIS A 282 14.20 -1.55 5.08
N GLU A 283 14.64 -0.30 5.22
CA GLU A 283 15.81 0.07 6.02
C GLU A 283 15.59 -0.21 7.51
N VAL A 284 14.39 0.08 8.01
CA VAL A 284 14.01 -0.22 9.40
C VAL A 284 13.96 -1.73 9.64
N ARG A 285 13.26 -2.49 8.79
CA ARG A 285 13.12 -3.95 8.95
C ARG A 285 14.43 -4.71 8.85
N GLN A 286 15.37 -4.22 8.04
CA GLN A 286 16.70 -4.82 7.90
C GLN A 286 17.70 -4.34 8.95
N GLY A 287 17.29 -3.48 9.88
CA GLY A 287 18.19 -2.91 10.89
C GLY A 287 19.36 -2.13 10.27
N LYS A 288 19.18 -1.57 9.06
CA LYS A 288 20.26 -0.86 8.38
C LYS A 288 20.62 0.40 9.16
N ARG A 289 21.92 0.60 9.40
CA ARG A 289 22.47 1.79 10.05
C ARG A 289 22.52 2.96 9.07
N VAL A 290 21.35 3.42 8.65
CA VAL A 290 21.20 4.63 7.83
C VAL A 290 20.88 5.80 8.75
N ARG A 291 21.59 6.91 8.58
CA ARG A 291 21.34 8.17 9.29
C ARG A 291 20.97 9.27 8.31
N TYR A 292 19.86 9.93 8.58
CA TYR A 292 19.52 11.19 7.93
C TYR A 292 20.26 12.34 8.62
N THR A 293 20.92 13.20 7.86
CA THR A 293 21.75 14.30 8.38
C THR A 293 21.09 15.68 8.30
N GLY A 294 19.96 15.80 7.59
CA GLY A 294 19.20 17.06 7.49
C GLY A 294 18.22 17.28 8.65
N ARG A 295 17.44 18.36 8.58
CA ARG A 295 16.36 18.65 9.54
C ARG A 295 15.13 17.82 9.22
N VAL A 296 14.28 17.59 10.22
CA VAL A 296 12.99 16.90 10.03
C VAL A 296 12.13 17.59 8.97
N SER A 297 12.10 18.93 8.95
CA SER A 297 11.39 19.70 7.90
C SER A 297 11.88 19.36 6.50
N ASP A 298 13.18 19.14 6.31
CA ASP A 298 13.75 18.79 5.01
C ASP A 298 13.28 17.39 4.57
N SER A 299 13.07 16.46 5.51
CA SER A 299 12.45 15.14 5.23
C SER A 299 10.99 15.28 4.77
N PHE A 300 10.20 16.15 5.41
CA PHE A 300 8.83 16.42 4.98
C PHE A 300 8.81 17.06 3.59
N GLN A 301 9.68 18.03 3.33
CA GLN A 301 9.83 18.64 2.00
C GLN A 301 10.22 17.61 0.93
N SER A 302 11.04 16.62 1.25
CA SER A 302 11.40 15.55 0.30
C SER A 302 10.21 14.68 -0.15
N VAL A 303 9.12 14.67 0.62
CA VAL A 303 7.90 13.90 0.31
C VAL A 303 6.81 14.79 -0.27
N PHE A 304 6.58 15.96 0.34
CA PHE A 304 5.45 16.83 0.05
C PHE A 304 5.83 18.08 -0.76
N GLY A 305 7.11 18.39 -0.96
CA GLY A 305 7.61 19.60 -1.63
C GLY A 305 7.80 20.81 -0.69
N HIS A 306 8.29 21.94 -1.19
CA HIS A 306 8.64 23.12 -0.38
C HIS A 306 7.51 23.64 0.52
N PHE A 307 6.27 23.65 0.02
CA PHE A 307 5.07 24.10 0.76
C PHE A 307 4.34 22.92 1.40
N TRP A 308 5.09 22.05 2.06
CA TRP A 308 4.58 20.78 2.55
C TRP A 308 3.30 20.85 3.42
N PRO A 309 3.08 21.87 4.30
CA PRO A 309 1.86 21.89 5.10
C PRO A 309 0.60 22.08 4.25
N VAL A 310 0.68 22.89 3.19
CA VAL A 310 -0.43 23.10 2.25
C VAL A 310 -0.61 21.85 1.39
N ASN A 311 0.50 21.28 0.91
CA ASN A 311 0.49 20.07 0.07
C ASN A 311 0.00 18.81 0.78
N PHE A 312 -0.01 18.83 2.11
CA PHE A 312 -0.59 17.77 2.92
C PHE A 312 -2.12 17.77 2.81
N PHE A 313 -2.77 18.94 2.91
CA PHE A 313 -4.23 19.05 2.81
C PHE A 313 -4.71 19.11 1.36
N PHE A 314 -3.92 19.72 0.49
CA PHE A 314 -4.23 19.90 -0.92
C PHE A 314 -3.02 19.48 -1.76
N PRO A 315 -2.91 18.19 -2.14
CA PRO A 315 -1.78 17.69 -2.92
C PRO A 315 -1.86 18.16 -4.39
N ALA A 316 -1.83 19.48 -4.60
CA ALA A 316 -1.92 20.17 -5.87
C ALA A 316 -0.59 20.08 -6.64
N VAL A 317 -0.29 18.89 -7.17
CA VAL A 317 1.00 18.57 -7.80
C VAL A 317 1.29 19.34 -9.08
N ILE A 318 0.26 19.91 -9.73
CA ILE A 318 0.45 20.87 -10.83
C ILE A 318 1.21 22.10 -10.35
N ILE A 319 0.97 22.52 -9.10
CA ILE A 319 1.53 23.75 -8.52
C ILE A 319 2.81 23.43 -7.76
N PHE A 320 2.87 22.30 -7.05
CA PHE A 320 3.99 21.95 -6.18
C PHE A 320 4.58 20.58 -6.52
N ARG A 321 5.53 20.57 -7.45
CA ARG A 321 6.29 19.36 -7.82
C ARG A 321 7.18 18.92 -6.64
N GLN A 322 7.33 17.61 -6.50
CA GLN A 322 8.31 17.05 -5.57
C GLN A 322 9.69 17.20 -6.18
N GLU A 323 10.65 17.55 -5.33
CA GLU A 323 12.04 17.72 -5.73
C GLU A 323 12.78 16.39 -5.75
N GLY A 324 13.78 16.30 -6.62
CA GLY A 324 14.61 15.11 -6.79
C GLY A 324 14.04 14.09 -7.76
N ASN A 325 14.88 13.13 -8.13
CA ASN A 325 14.59 12.09 -9.13
C ASN A 325 14.43 10.68 -8.51
N GLY A 326 14.53 10.57 -7.18
CA GLY A 326 14.45 9.31 -6.45
C GLY A 326 15.67 8.39 -6.62
N CYS A 327 16.68 8.82 -7.38
CA CYS A 327 17.90 8.06 -7.65
C CYS A 327 19.04 8.44 -6.70
N PHE A 328 19.10 9.71 -6.29
CA PHE A 328 20.16 10.25 -5.45
C PHE A 328 19.65 10.83 -4.14
N TRP A 329 20.50 10.80 -3.11
CA TRP A 329 20.12 11.12 -1.72
C TRP A 329 21.26 11.86 -1.00
N GLU A 330 21.22 13.20 -0.97
CA GLU A 330 22.29 14.03 -0.39
C GLU A 330 22.38 13.93 1.14
N ASN A 331 21.24 13.89 1.82
CA ASN A 331 21.14 13.93 3.28
C ASN A 331 21.12 12.54 3.94
N VAL A 332 21.55 11.49 3.25
CA VAL A 332 21.45 10.10 3.72
C VAL A 332 22.82 9.43 3.72
N LYS A 333 23.30 9.06 4.91
CA LYS A 333 24.60 8.37 5.11
C LYS A 333 24.42 6.98 5.72
N VAL A 334 25.27 6.04 5.31
CA VAL A 334 25.42 4.68 5.87
C VAL A 334 26.51 4.73 6.93
N MET A 335 26.21 4.27 8.15
CA MET A 335 27.13 4.22 9.30
C MET A 335 27.73 2.83 9.52
#